data_AF-A0A432SLH9-F1
#
_entry.id   AF-A0A432SLH9-F1
#
_cell.length_a   1.000
_cell.length_b   1.000
_cell.length_c   1.000
_cell.angle_alpha   90.00
_cell.angle_beta   90.00
_cell.angle_gamma   90.00
#
_symmetry.space_group_name_H-M   'P 1'
#
loop_
_entity.id
_entity.type
_entity.pdbx_description
1 polymer ?
#
loop_
_entity_poly.entity_id
_entity_poly.type
_entity_poly.pdbx_seq_one_letter_code
_entity_poly.pdbx_strand_id
1 'polypeptide(L)'
;EAQKQAEAQKQAEAQRQAEAQRQAEAQRQAEAQRQAEAQKQAEAQKQAEAQRQAEAAQRQAKAQTGSRMQQEAELESAQQALDNFLRHKRVEFLYAKDILTPKSHKIINQIVAILKKYPDVHVEIGGHTDSDGAASRNMNLSQRRADAVKRYLIKRGIAADRLVAHGYGESKPLVNNDTQAHKQINRRVEFKVIK
;
A
#
# COMPACT_ATOMS: atom_id res chain seq x y z
N GLU A 1 -66.06 70.40 28.36
CA GLU A 1 -65.75 69.96 26.98
C GLU A 1 -64.27 69.62 26.80
N ALA A 2 -63.35 70.52 27.17
CA ALA A 2 -61.89 70.30 27.08
C ALA A 2 -61.35 69.06 27.81
N GLN A 3 -61.87 68.70 28.99
CA GLN A 3 -61.43 67.52 29.73
C GLN A 3 -61.75 66.19 29.01
N LYS A 4 -62.93 66.08 28.40
CA LYS A 4 -63.31 64.88 27.61
C LYS A 4 -62.44 64.73 26.36
N GLN A 5 -62.07 65.84 25.71
CA GLN A 5 -61.15 65.81 24.56
C GLN A 5 -59.73 65.40 24.96
N ALA A 6 -59.21 65.92 26.08
CA ALA A 6 -57.89 65.54 26.58
C ALA A 6 -57.82 64.06 27.00
N GLU A 7 -58.89 63.53 27.58
CA GLU A 7 -59.00 62.12 27.96
C GLU A 7 -59.09 61.19 26.74
N ALA A 8 -59.86 61.58 25.71
CA ALA A 8 -59.93 60.86 24.43
C ALA A 8 -58.58 60.88 23.69
N GLN A 9 -57.84 62.00 23.72
CA GLN A 9 -56.50 62.08 23.14
C GLN A 9 -55.50 61.18 23.87
N LYS A 10 -55.51 61.17 25.21
CA LYS A 10 -54.69 60.25 26.01
C LYS A 10 -55.00 58.78 25.70
N GLN A 11 -56.28 58.43 25.56
CA GLN A 11 -56.69 57.08 25.20
C GLN A 11 -56.25 56.69 23.78
N ALA A 12 -56.39 57.59 22.81
CA ALA A 12 -55.95 57.35 21.44
C ALA A 12 -54.42 57.22 21.34
N GLU A 13 -53.68 58.03 22.10
CA GLU A 13 -52.21 57.94 22.17
C GLU A 13 -51.76 56.63 22.85
N ALA A 14 -52.41 56.24 23.95
CA ALA A 14 -52.15 54.96 24.61
C ALA A 14 -52.45 53.75 23.70
N GLN A 15 -53.53 53.82 22.90
CA GLN A 15 -53.85 52.79 21.91
C GLN A 15 -52.80 52.71 20.80
N ARG A 16 -52.36 53.85 20.25
CA ARG A 16 -51.29 53.90 19.24
C ARG A 16 -49.97 53.36 19.79
N GLN A 17 -49.64 53.70 21.04
CA GLN A 17 -48.44 53.17 21.71
C GLN A 17 -48.55 51.65 21.94
N ALA A 18 -49.71 51.15 22.36
CA ALA A 18 -49.94 49.72 22.55
C ALA A 18 -49.89 48.95 21.22
N GLU A 19 -50.44 49.51 20.14
CA GLU A 19 -50.39 48.91 18.80
C GLU A 19 -48.96 48.91 18.25
N ALA A 20 -48.22 50.01 18.39
CA ALA A 20 -46.81 50.08 18.01
C ALA A 20 -45.95 49.08 18.80
N GLN A 21 -46.20 48.90 20.09
CA GLN A 21 -45.53 47.88 20.92
C GLN A 21 -45.84 46.46 20.44
N ARG A 22 -47.10 46.14 20.13
CA ARG A 22 -47.49 44.83 19.58
C ARG A 22 -46.83 44.57 18.23
N GLN A 23 -46.78 45.57 17.35
CA GLN A 23 -46.12 45.45 16.05
C GLN A 23 -44.60 45.24 16.21
N ALA A 24 -43.95 45.98 17.12
CA ALA A 24 -42.52 45.81 17.40
C ALA A 24 -42.22 44.43 18.01
N GLU A 25 -43.06 43.93 18.92
CA GLU A 25 -42.91 42.58 19.49
C GLU A 25 -43.10 41.49 18.42
N ALA A 26 -44.13 41.62 17.56
CA ALA A 26 -44.35 40.70 16.45
C ALA A 26 -43.17 40.68 15.47
N GLN A 27 -42.59 41.84 15.15
CA GLN A 27 -41.39 41.94 14.32
C GLN A 27 -40.17 41.26 14.97
N ARG A 28 -39.93 41.48 16.26
CA ARG A 28 -38.85 40.82 17.01
C ARG A 28 -39.03 39.30 17.03
N GLN A 29 -40.25 38.82 17.25
CA GLN A 29 -40.54 37.38 17.21
C GLN A 29 -40.33 36.79 15.81
N ALA A 30 -40.76 37.48 14.75
CA ALA A 30 -40.55 37.05 13.38
C ALA A 30 -39.05 37.04 13.00
N GLU A 31 -38.28 38.04 13.42
CA GLU A 31 -36.83 38.07 13.21
C GLU A 31 -36.11 36.97 13.98
N ALA A 32 -36.47 36.77 15.25
CA ALA A 32 -35.92 35.67 16.06
C ALA A 32 -36.21 34.30 15.44
N GLN A 33 -37.43 34.09 14.91
CA GLN A 33 -37.78 32.86 14.19
C GLN A 33 -36.96 32.69 12.92
N ARG A 34 -36.78 33.74 12.11
CA ARG A 34 -35.94 33.71 10.91
C ARG A 34 -34.49 33.40 11.23
N GLN A 35 -33.94 33.99 12.30
CA GLN A 35 -32.58 33.72 12.75
C GLN A 35 -32.43 32.28 13.26
N ALA A 36 -33.40 31.79 14.04
CA ALA A 36 -33.40 30.41 14.52
C ALA A 36 -33.51 29.41 13.36
N GLU A 37 -34.33 29.70 12.34
CA GLU A 37 -34.45 28.87 11.15
C GLU A 37 -33.18 28.91 10.30
N ALA A 38 -32.58 30.09 10.11
CA ALA A 38 -31.30 30.24 9.41
C ALA A 38 -30.16 29.49 10.14
N GLN A 39 -30.13 29.53 11.48
CA GLN A 39 -29.16 28.76 12.27
C GLN A 39 -29.38 27.25 12.12
N LYS A 40 -30.64 26.78 12.18
CA LYS A 40 -30.97 25.36 11.95
C LYS A 40 -30.57 24.91 10.55
N GLN A 41 -30.81 25.73 9.52
CA GLN A 41 -30.42 25.43 8.14
C GLN A 41 -28.89 25.41 7.99
N ALA A 42 -28.18 26.37 8.60
CA ALA A 42 -26.72 26.41 8.57
C ALA A 42 -26.11 25.20 9.30
N GLU A 43 -26.68 24.79 10.44
CA GLU A 43 -26.26 23.60 11.16
C GLU A 43 -26.53 22.32 10.36
N ALA A 44 -27.71 22.20 9.75
CA ALA A 44 -28.06 21.08 8.88
C ALA A 44 -27.12 21.00 7.65
N GLN A 45 -26.77 22.14 7.04
CA GLN A 45 -25.81 22.19 5.94
C GLN A 45 -24.41 21.76 6.39
N LYS A 46 -23.93 22.26 7.54
CA LYS A 46 -22.63 21.84 8.12
C LYS A 46 -22.59 20.35 8.40
N GLN A 47 -23.66 19.79 8.97
CA GLN A 47 -23.76 18.35 9.23
C GLN A 47 -23.80 17.55 7.92
N ALA A 48 -24.54 17.99 6.91
CA ALA A 48 -24.60 17.34 5.61
C ALA A 48 -23.24 17.37 4.89
N GLU A 49 -22.52 18.49 4.96
CA GLU A 49 -21.17 18.60 4.41
C GLU A 49 -20.18 17.68 5.14
N ALA A 50 -20.20 17.67 6.48
CA ALA A 50 -19.37 16.79 7.29
C ALA A 50 -19.63 15.31 6.97
N GLN A 51 -20.90 14.92 6.79
CA GLN A 51 -21.28 13.56 6.38
C GLN A 51 -20.75 13.21 4.98
N ARG A 52 -20.88 14.12 4.01
CA ARG A 52 -20.34 13.91 2.64
C ARG A 52 -18.83 13.76 2.64
N GLN A 53 -18.12 14.58 3.41
CA GLN A 53 -16.67 14.50 3.55
C GLN A 53 -16.26 13.18 4.22
N ALA A 54 -16.96 12.76 5.28
CA ALA A 54 -16.70 11.49 5.95
C ALA A 54 -16.93 10.30 5.00
N GLU A 55 -18.00 10.30 4.21
CA GLU A 55 -18.28 9.25 3.23
C GLU A 55 -17.23 9.24 2.11
N ALA A 56 -16.84 10.40 1.59
CA ALA A 56 -15.79 10.52 0.57
C ALA A 56 -14.45 9.97 1.10
N ALA A 57 -14.06 10.33 2.32
CA ALA A 57 -12.87 9.82 2.98
C ALA A 57 -12.92 8.30 3.15
N GLN A 58 -14.07 7.76 3.58
CA GLN A 58 -14.25 6.30 3.70
C GLN A 58 -14.15 5.59 2.35
N ARG A 59 -14.73 6.14 1.28
CA ARG A 59 -14.65 5.58 -0.08
C ARG A 59 -13.21 5.56 -0.57
N GLN A 60 -12.46 6.65 -0.37
CA GLN A 60 -11.05 6.74 -0.71
C GLN A 60 -10.21 5.71 0.08
N ALA A 61 -10.41 5.61 1.40
CA ALA A 61 -9.71 4.64 2.23
C ALA A 61 -9.99 3.18 1.82
N LYS A 62 -11.25 2.86 1.46
CA LYS A 62 -11.63 1.54 0.94
C LYS A 62 -10.99 1.25 -0.41
N ALA A 63 -10.97 2.23 -1.32
CA ALA A 63 -10.33 2.08 -2.63
C ALA A 63 -8.81 1.87 -2.50
N GLN A 64 -8.14 2.65 -1.63
CA GLN A 64 -6.71 2.47 -1.35
C GLN A 64 -6.43 1.11 -0.71
N THR A 65 -7.24 0.68 0.25
CA THR A 65 -7.13 -0.65 0.85
C THR A 65 -7.32 -1.75 -0.20
N GLY A 66 -8.30 -1.60 -1.10
CA GLY A 66 -8.55 -2.52 -2.21
C GLY A 66 -7.34 -2.65 -3.14
N SER A 67 -6.79 -1.52 -3.59
CA SER A 67 -5.60 -1.49 -4.46
C SER A 67 -4.38 -2.10 -3.76
N ARG A 68 -4.16 -1.81 -2.47
CA ARG A 68 -3.08 -2.40 -1.69
C ARG A 68 -3.21 -3.91 -1.54
N MET A 69 -4.41 -4.42 -1.24
CA MET A 69 -4.66 -5.86 -1.15
C MET A 69 -4.40 -6.57 -2.49
N GLN A 70 -4.79 -5.95 -3.61
CA GLN A 70 -4.50 -6.48 -4.94
C GLN A 70 -3.00 -6.55 -5.21
N GLN A 71 -2.25 -5.50 -4.88
CA GLN A 71 -0.80 -5.49 -5.04
C GLN A 71 -0.11 -6.55 -4.15
N GLU A 72 -0.53 -6.69 -2.89
CA GLU A 72 0.00 -7.73 -2.00
C GLU A 72 -0.31 -9.14 -2.50
N ALA A 73 -1.51 -9.38 -3.04
CA ALA A 73 -1.89 -10.65 -3.64
C ALA A 73 -1.06 -10.97 -4.91
N GLU A 74 -0.71 -9.95 -5.71
CA GLU A 74 0.15 -10.13 -6.88
C GLU A 74 1.58 -10.50 -6.49
N LEU A 75 2.16 -9.84 -5.48
CA LEU A 75 3.47 -10.19 -4.93
C LEU A 75 3.50 -11.63 -4.42
N GLU A 76 2.45 -12.04 -3.71
CA GLU A 76 2.31 -13.41 -3.21
C GLU A 76 2.18 -14.42 -4.35
N SER A 77 1.34 -14.13 -5.35
CA SER A 77 1.17 -14.97 -6.54
C SER A 77 2.51 -15.17 -7.29
N ALA A 78 3.29 -14.09 -7.44
CA ALA A 78 4.61 -14.15 -8.04
C ALA A 78 5.59 -15.01 -7.23
N GLN A 79 5.61 -14.86 -5.91
CA GLN A 79 6.45 -15.69 -5.03
C GLN A 79 6.07 -17.16 -5.12
N GLN A 80 4.77 -17.48 -5.03
CA GLN A 80 4.26 -18.85 -5.15
C GLN A 80 4.58 -19.47 -6.51
N ALA A 81 4.50 -18.69 -7.60
CA ALA A 81 4.86 -19.17 -8.94
C ALA A 81 6.35 -19.55 -9.03
N LEU A 82 7.24 -18.72 -8.45
CA LEU A 82 8.68 -19.00 -8.37
C LEU A 82 8.96 -20.25 -7.51
N ASP A 83 8.37 -20.32 -6.32
CA ASP A 83 8.56 -21.43 -5.38
C ASP A 83 8.09 -22.75 -5.96
N ASN A 84 6.88 -22.77 -6.54
CA ASN A 84 6.34 -23.97 -7.18
C ASN A 84 7.20 -24.41 -8.37
N PHE A 85 7.73 -23.45 -9.14
CA PHE A 85 8.63 -23.78 -10.24
C PHE A 85 9.97 -24.37 -9.75
N LEU A 86 10.51 -23.84 -8.65
CA LEU A 86 11.83 -24.20 -8.11
C LEU A 86 11.81 -25.39 -7.12
N ARG A 87 10.64 -25.81 -6.62
CA ARG A 87 10.47 -26.87 -5.62
C ARG A 87 11.35 -28.12 -5.84
N HIS A 88 11.52 -28.53 -7.09
CA HIS A 88 12.33 -29.70 -7.49
C HIS A 88 13.40 -29.37 -8.53
N LYS A 89 13.77 -28.09 -8.67
CA LYS A 89 14.76 -27.62 -9.66
C LYS A 89 15.87 -26.87 -8.93
N ARG A 90 17.09 -26.96 -9.47
CA ARG A 90 18.25 -26.26 -8.90
C ARG A 90 19.01 -25.52 -9.98
N VAL A 91 19.44 -24.32 -9.64
CA VAL A 91 20.39 -23.56 -10.46
C VAL A 91 21.79 -24.06 -10.11
N GLU A 92 22.39 -24.75 -11.06
CA GLU A 92 23.71 -25.34 -10.99
C GLU A 92 24.74 -24.47 -11.73
N PHE A 93 25.98 -24.50 -11.23
CA PHE A 93 27.13 -23.82 -11.83
C PHE A 93 28.24 -24.84 -12.10
N LEU A 94 29.15 -24.52 -13.03
CA LEU A 94 30.37 -25.30 -13.22
C LEU A 94 31.23 -25.28 -11.94
N TYR A 95 31.99 -26.36 -11.73
CA TYR A 95 32.77 -26.56 -10.51
C TYR A 95 33.66 -25.35 -10.20
N ALA A 96 33.57 -24.85 -8.96
CA ALA A 96 34.28 -23.68 -8.45
C ALA A 96 34.15 -22.38 -9.29
N LYS A 97 33.17 -22.31 -10.20
CA LYS A 97 32.92 -21.16 -11.07
C LYS A 97 31.53 -20.55 -10.83
N ASP A 98 31.34 -19.36 -11.37
CA ASP A 98 30.07 -18.62 -11.48
C ASP A 98 29.43 -18.76 -12.87
N ILE A 99 29.88 -19.76 -13.64
CA ILE A 99 29.35 -20.07 -14.97
C ILE A 99 28.17 -21.03 -14.83
N LEU A 100 27.01 -20.62 -15.33
CA LEU A 100 25.78 -21.42 -15.34
C LEU A 100 25.90 -22.63 -16.27
N THR A 101 25.34 -23.76 -15.86
CA THR A 101 25.27 -24.94 -16.73
C THR A 101 24.20 -24.76 -17.83
N PRO A 102 24.27 -25.52 -18.94
CA PRO A 102 23.20 -25.50 -19.95
C PRO A 102 21.81 -25.87 -19.39
N LYS A 103 21.76 -26.76 -18.38
CA LYS A 103 20.53 -27.10 -17.65
C LYS A 103 19.98 -25.89 -16.89
N SER A 104 20.85 -25.16 -16.19
CA SER A 104 20.48 -23.92 -15.48
C SER A 104 19.98 -22.84 -16.40
N HIS A 105 20.53 -22.70 -17.62
CA HIS A 105 19.98 -21.77 -18.61
C HIS A 105 18.51 -22.06 -18.94
N LYS A 106 18.13 -23.34 -19.07
CA LYS A 106 16.72 -23.73 -19.30
C LYS A 106 15.83 -23.35 -18.12
N ILE A 107 16.30 -23.57 -16.89
CA ILE A 107 15.58 -23.21 -15.66
C ILE A 107 15.40 -21.68 -15.59
N ILE A 108 16.48 -20.92 -15.79
CA ILE A 108 16.43 -19.46 -15.69
C ILE A 108 15.57 -18.85 -16.82
N ASN A 109 15.54 -19.43 -18.02
CA ASN A 109 14.64 -18.97 -19.08
C ASN A 109 13.16 -19.11 -18.68
N GLN A 110 12.79 -20.14 -17.92
CA GLN A 110 11.42 -20.27 -17.40
C GLN A 110 11.15 -19.26 -16.28
N ILE A 111 12.15 -18.96 -15.44
CA ILE A 111 12.06 -17.86 -14.47
C ILE A 111 11.83 -16.52 -15.18
N VAL A 112 12.52 -16.25 -16.29
CA VAL A 112 12.26 -15.06 -17.13
C VAL A 112 10.80 -15.02 -17.58
N ALA A 113 10.23 -16.14 -18.01
CA ALA A 113 8.83 -16.19 -18.42
C ALA A 113 7.88 -15.89 -17.24
N ILE A 114 8.20 -16.35 -16.03
CA ILE A 114 7.45 -16.00 -14.81
C ILE A 114 7.58 -14.49 -14.53
N LEU A 115 8.79 -13.94 -14.47
CA LEU A 115 9.02 -12.52 -14.17
C LEU A 115 8.46 -11.55 -15.23
N LYS A 116 8.24 -12.02 -16.47
CA LYS A 116 7.54 -11.26 -17.51
C LYS A 116 6.02 -11.23 -17.32
N LYS A 117 5.44 -12.22 -16.63
CA LYS A 117 4.00 -12.21 -16.27
C LYS A 117 3.69 -11.25 -15.12
N TYR A 118 4.70 -10.94 -14.31
CA TYR A 118 4.60 -10.05 -13.16
C TYR A 118 5.55 -8.86 -13.38
N PRO A 119 5.20 -7.85 -14.20
CA PRO A 119 6.11 -6.78 -14.59
C PRO A 119 6.52 -5.86 -13.43
N ASP A 120 5.68 -5.71 -12.43
CA ASP A 120 5.87 -4.76 -11.32
C ASP A 120 6.61 -5.37 -10.11
N VAL A 121 6.84 -6.68 -10.12
CA VAL A 121 7.49 -7.35 -8.98
C VAL A 121 9.00 -7.21 -9.05
N HIS A 122 9.59 -6.91 -7.90
CA HIS A 122 11.02 -6.84 -7.69
C HIS A 122 11.48 -8.13 -7.03
N VAL A 123 12.68 -8.61 -7.37
CA VAL A 123 13.19 -9.91 -6.92
C VAL A 123 14.62 -9.81 -6.43
N GLU A 124 14.86 -10.33 -5.24
CA GLU A 124 16.18 -10.65 -4.72
C GLU A 124 16.60 -12.06 -5.15
N ILE A 125 17.83 -12.17 -5.64
CA ILE A 125 18.48 -13.41 -6.04
C ILE A 125 19.50 -13.74 -4.95
N GLY A 126 19.19 -14.73 -4.12
CA GLY A 126 20.02 -15.18 -3.01
C GLY A 126 20.96 -16.30 -3.43
N GLY A 127 22.28 -16.11 -3.31
CA GLY A 127 23.27 -17.15 -3.53
C GLY A 127 23.72 -17.80 -2.23
N HIS A 128 23.79 -19.13 -2.18
CA HIS A 128 24.21 -19.87 -0.98
C HIS A 128 25.25 -20.96 -1.31
N THR A 129 26.10 -21.27 -0.34
CA THR A 129 27.08 -22.36 -0.40
C THR A 129 26.84 -23.36 0.73
N ASP A 130 27.52 -24.50 0.64
CA ASP A 130 27.76 -25.34 1.82
C ASP A 130 28.84 -24.71 2.72
N SER A 131 29.20 -25.40 3.80
CA SER A 131 30.23 -24.97 4.76
C SER A 131 31.65 -25.45 4.40
N ASP A 132 31.90 -25.95 3.20
CA ASP A 132 33.23 -26.42 2.83
C ASP A 132 34.11 -25.24 2.40
N GLY A 133 35.29 -25.12 3.02
CA GLY A 133 36.25 -24.05 2.77
C GLY A 133 36.06 -22.82 3.67
N ALA A 134 36.75 -21.74 3.33
CA ALA A 134 36.74 -20.53 4.14
C ALA A 134 35.46 -19.70 3.92
N ALA A 135 34.85 -19.22 5.00
CA ALA A 135 33.63 -18.40 4.97
C ALA A 135 33.74 -17.18 4.03
N SER A 136 34.89 -16.49 4.00
CA SER A 136 35.13 -15.35 3.09
C SER A 136 35.14 -15.75 1.62
N ARG A 137 35.66 -16.93 1.29
CA ARG A 137 35.64 -17.51 -0.06
C ARG A 137 34.21 -17.88 -0.45
N ASN A 138 33.46 -18.48 0.47
CA ASN A 138 32.07 -18.86 0.29
C ASN A 138 31.16 -17.65 0.07
N MET A 139 31.36 -16.58 0.85
CA MET A 139 30.67 -15.31 0.66
C MET A 139 30.92 -14.75 -0.75
N ASN A 140 32.17 -14.60 -1.15
CA ASN A 140 32.54 -14.09 -2.47
C ASN A 140 32.01 -14.97 -3.63
N LEU A 141 32.06 -16.30 -3.47
CA LEU A 141 31.55 -17.22 -4.48
C LEU A 141 30.02 -17.10 -4.62
N SER A 142 29.32 -17.02 -3.50
CA SER A 142 27.86 -16.90 -3.49
C SER A 142 27.38 -15.60 -4.14
N GLN A 143 28.07 -14.48 -3.90
CA GLN A 143 27.77 -13.19 -4.51
C GLN A 143 27.96 -13.24 -6.03
N ARG A 144 29.12 -13.72 -6.51
CA ARG A 144 29.38 -13.83 -7.96
C ARG A 144 28.35 -14.69 -8.67
N ARG A 145 27.88 -15.77 -8.03
CA ARG A 145 26.82 -16.64 -8.55
C ARG A 145 25.48 -15.93 -8.63
N ALA A 146 25.08 -15.19 -7.60
CA ALA A 146 23.88 -14.37 -7.62
C ALA A 146 23.96 -13.30 -8.74
N ASP A 147 25.11 -12.65 -8.88
CA ASP A 147 25.35 -11.66 -9.94
C ASP A 147 25.31 -12.29 -11.33
N ALA A 148 25.84 -13.50 -11.51
CA ALA A 148 25.80 -14.21 -12.78
C ALA A 148 24.35 -14.51 -13.22
N VAL A 149 23.49 -14.92 -12.27
CA VAL A 149 22.07 -15.11 -12.51
C VAL A 149 21.40 -13.78 -12.85
N LYS A 150 21.65 -12.70 -12.08
CA LYS A 150 21.13 -11.35 -12.37
C LYS A 150 21.50 -10.89 -13.78
N ARG A 151 22.78 -10.97 -14.14
CA ARG A 151 23.27 -10.61 -15.49
C ARG A 151 22.56 -11.41 -16.58
N TYR A 152 22.34 -12.70 -16.36
CA TYR A 152 21.65 -13.54 -17.31
C TYR A 152 20.18 -13.12 -17.48
N LEU A 153 19.46 -12.82 -16.39
CA LEU A 153 18.08 -12.32 -16.45
C LEU A 153 17.98 -10.99 -17.20
N ILE A 154 18.92 -10.06 -16.94
CA ILE A 154 18.99 -8.76 -17.64
C ILE A 154 19.17 -8.97 -19.13
N LYS A 155 20.10 -9.86 -19.53
CA LYS A 155 20.32 -10.21 -20.95
C LYS A 155 19.08 -10.81 -21.63
N ARG A 156 18.14 -11.35 -20.85
CA ARG A 156 16.86 -11.92 -21.33
C ARG A 156 15.70 -10.93 -21.26
N GLY A 157 15.97 -9.68 -20.92
CA GLY A 157 15.02 -8.57 -20.97
C GLY A 157 14.28 -8.29 -19.66
N ILE A 158 14.80 -8.72 -18.51
CA ILE A 158 14.30 -8.24 -17.21
C ILE A 158 15.04 -6.95 -16.84
N ALA A 159 14.31 -5.92 -16.42
CA ALA A 159 14.91 -4.64 -16.06
C ALA A 159 15.84 -4.79 -14.83
N ALA A 160 16.96 -4.06 -14.81
CA ALA A 160 18.03 -4.25 -13.84
C ALA A 160 17.69 -3.72 -12.44
N ASP A 161 16.83 -2.71 -12.37
CA ASP A 161 16.24 -2.11 -11.17
C ASP A 161 15.30 -3.07 -10.44
N ARG A 162 14.62 -3.95 -11.18
CA ARG A 162 13.78 -5.02 -10.62
C ARG A 162 14.55 -6.13 -9.92
N LEU A 163 15.89 -6.15 -10.01
CA LEU A 163 16.70 -7.28 -9.58
C LEU A 163 17.76 -6.86 -8.58
N VAL A 164 17.77 -7.51 -7.42
CA VAL A 164 18.84 -7.40 -6.42
C VAL A 164 19.56 -8.74 -6.34
N ALA A 165 20.89 -8.73 -6.22
CA ALA A 165 21.67 -9.96 -6.10
C ALA A 165 22.45 -9.91 -4.79
N HIS A 166 22.28 -10.94 -3.95
CA HIS A 166 22.91 -11.01 -2.64
C HIS A 166 23.52 -12.39 -2.39
N GLY A 167 24.81 -12.41 -2.08
CA GLY A 167 25.52 -13.59 -1.62
C GLY A 167 25.39 -13.76 -0.11
N TYR A 168 24.95 -14.93 0.33
CA TYR A 168 24.85 -15.27 1.76
C TYR A 168 25.96 -16.21 2.22
N GLY A 169 26.79 -16.74 1.32
CA GLY A 169 27.76 -17.78 1.62
C GLY A 169 27.09 -18.96 2.32
N GLU A 170 27.70 -19.40 3.42
CA GLU A 170 27.22 -20.51 4.26
C GLU A 170 26.35 -20.04 5.46
N SER A 171 26.08 -18.73 5.59
CA SER A 171 25.44 -18.15 6.78
C SER A 171 23.95 -18.47 6.94
N LYS A 172 23.30 -18.94 5.87
CA LYS A 172 21.86 -19.29 5.83
C LYS A 172 21.65 -20.72 5.30
N PRO A 173 22.04 -21.77 6.06
CA PRO A 173 21.79 -23.15 5.68
C PRO A 173 20.31 -23.51 5.82
N LEU A 174 19.77 -24.33 4.91
CA LEU A 174 18.43 -24.91 5.06
C LEU A 174 18.45 -26.19 5.91
N VAL A 175 19.59 -26.89 5.87
CA VAL A 175 19.83 -28.17 6.54
C VAL A 175 21.27 -28.19 7.06
N ASN A 176 21.57 -29.04 8.03
CA ASN A 176 22.92 -29.18 8.60
C ASN A 176 23.95 -29.59 7.53
N ASN A 177 25.19 -29.10 7.57
CA ASN A 177 26.23 -29.46 6.59
C ASN A 177 26.97 -30.78 6.89
N ASP A 178 26.31 -31.72 7.55
CA ASP A 178 26.87 -33.00 8.02
C ASP A 178 27.02 -34.06 6.91
N THR A 179 26.14 -34.06 5.91
CA THR A 179 26.13 -35.04 4.82
C THR A 179 26.33 -34.38 3.46
N GLN A 180 26.85 -35.15 2.48
CA GLN A 180 26.97 -34.67 1.10
C GLN A 180 25.61 -34.31 0.48
N ALA A 181 24.56 -35.04 0.85
CA ALA A 181 23.19 -34.73 0.42
C ALA A 181 22.73 -33.37 0.95
N HIS A 182 22.96 -33.07 2.23
CA HIS A 182 22.61 -31.79 2.82
C HIS A 182 23.44 -30.62 2.28
N LYS A 183 24.75 -30.82 2.11
CA LYS A 183 25.61 -29.81 1.47
C LYS A 183 25.10 -29.44 0.07
N GLN A 184 24.68 -30.43 -0.72
CA GLN A 184 24.07 -30.19 -2.03
C GLN A 184 22.77 -29.38 -1.91
N ILE A 185 21.95 -29.55 -0.86
CA ILE A 185 20.76 -28.71 -0.58
C ILE A 185 21.17 -27.26 -0.29
N ASN A 186 22.21 -27.04 0.51
CA ASN A 186 22.68 -25.70 0.86
C ASN A 186 23.30 -24.95 -0.32
N ARG A 187 23.94 -25.67 -1.26
CA ARG A 187 24.39 -25.13 -2.56
C ARG A 187 23.19 -24.81 -3.47
N ARG A 188 22.61 -23.62 -3.30
CA ARG A 188 21.38 -23.21 -4.01
C ARG A 188 21.38 -21.74 -4.40
N VAL A 189 20.42 -21.41 -5.27
CA VAL A 189 20.02 -20.03 -5.56
C VAL A 189 18.54 -19.91 -5.25
N GLU A 190 18.18 -18.87 -4.50
CA GLU A 190 16.81 -18.53 -4.15
C GLU A 190 16.35 -17.28 -4.90
N PHE A 191 15.04 -17.16 -5.09
CA PHE A 191 14.40 -15.99 -5.68
C PHE A 191 13.30 -15.55 -4.73
N LYS A 192 13.45 -14.35 -4.19
CA LYS A 192 12.52 -13.78 -3.22
C LYS A 192 11.92 -12.50 -3.78
N VAL A 193 10.61 -12.44 -3.86
CA VAL A 193 9.87 -11.21 -4.18
C VAL A 193 10.06 -10.23 -3.04
N ILE A 194 10.44 -9.00 -3.39
CA ILE A 194 10.65 -7.89 -2.45
C ILE A 194 9.64 -6.77 -2.74
N LYS A 195 9.27 -6.04 -1.68
CA LYS A 195 8.36 -4.89 -1.73
C LYS A 195 9.11 -3.63 -2.13
#